data_AF-A0A061FCU1-F1
#
_entry.id   AF-A0A061FCU1-F1
#
_cell.length_a   1.000
_cell.length_b   1.000
_cell.length_c   1.000
_cell.angle_alpha   90.00
_cell.angle_beta   90.00
_cell.angle_gamma   90.00
#
_symmetry.space_group_name_H-M   'P 1'
#
loop_
_entity.id
_entity.type
_entity.pdbx_description
1 polymer ?
#
loop_
_entity_poly.entity_id
_entity_poly.type
_entity_poly.pdbx_seq_one_letter_code
_entity_poly.pdbx_strand_id
1 'polypeptide(L)'
;MEKLKRAVKEIAYARDQAKLSGFHRSLVPFLSFASSLYGVVLSLRRSLYCSGFFSRHRLPVPVISVGNLTWGGNGKTPMVEFIAKCLADYGISPLILTRGYAGGDEAKMLQRHLLGGPVKVGIGANRMATANLFFEKYGYVDCRGSKLFERTYLDQKVGSHISLEKIGAAILDDGMQHWSLCRDLEIVMINGLMLWGNCKLFPLGPLREPLMALKRADVAVVHHADLVLEQKLKDIELVIQEIKSLPVFYTRMAPSCFFEVSNINTKMHLGAVHNAVVLCVSAIGSSDAFVQGMEKVYFLTFDVIYLEASYILFSGAINM
;
A
#
# COMPACT_ATOMS: atom_id res chain seq x y z
N MET A 1 6.95 -22.90 12.25
CA MET A 1 6.11 -21.72 11.98
C MET A 1 6.07 -21.35 10.48
N GLU A 2 7.21 -21.30 9.78
CA GLU A 2 7.23 -20.88 8.35
C GLU A 2 6.51 -21.83 7.40
N LYS A 3 6.65 -23.15 7.55
CA LYS A 3 5.94 -24.15 6.73
C LYS A 3 4.41 -23.95 6.77
N LEU A 4 3.88 -23.62 7.96
CA LEU A 4 2.47 -23.31 8.14
C LEU A 4 2.06 -22.00 7.45
N LYS A 5 2.88 -20.94 7.56
CA LYS A 5 2.64 -19.67 6.86
C LYS A 5 2.59 -19.87 5.33
N ARG A 6 3.49 -20.68 4.78
CA ARG A 6 3.49 -21.03 3.35
C ARG A 6 2.22 -21.80 2.96
N ALA A 7 1.86 -22.84 3.71
CA ALA A 7 0.63 -23.59 3.47
C ALA A 7 -0.62 -22.69 3.50
N VAL A 8 -0.73 -21.80 4.48
CA VAL A 8 -1.85 -20.84 4.56
C VAL A 8 -1.85 -19.88 3.37
N LYS A 9 -0.68 -19.38 2.93
CA LYS A 9 -0.58 -18.53 1.73
C LYS A 9 -1.03 -19.27 0.48
N GLU A 10 -0.61 -20.52 0.30
CA GLU A 10 -1.03 -21.34 -0.85
C GLU A 10 -2.53 -21.61 -0.84
N ILE A 11 -3.11 -21.98 0.30
CA ILE A 11 -4.57 -22.17 0.46
C ILE A 11 -5.34 -20.88 0.14
N ALA A 12 -4.84 -19.74 0.62
CA ALA A 12 -5.51 -18.45 0.43
C ALA A 12 -5.57 -18.02 -1.04
N TYR A 13 -4.55 -18.34 -1.84
CA TYR A 13 -4.49 -17.97 -3.26
C TYR A 13 -4.90 -19.10 -4.22
N ALA A 14 -5.14 -20.32 -3.72
CA ALA A 14 -5.69 -21.42 -4.51
C ALA A 14 -7.19 -21.21 -4.80
N ARG A 15 -7.52 -20.84 -6.05
CA ARG A 15 -8.91 -20.77 -6.52
C ARG A 15 -9.58 -22.15 -6.59
N ASP A 16 -8.79 -23.19 -6.86
CA ASP A 16 -9.26 -24.57 -6.92
C ASP A 16 -8.66 -25.38 -5.77
N GLN A 17 -9.49 -25.68 -4.77
CA GLN A 17 -9.08 -26.46 -3.60
C GLN A 17 -8.85 -27.94 -3.92
N ALA A 18 -9.22 -28.41 -5.13
CA ALA A 18 -8.95 -29.79 -5.56
C ALA A 18 -7.47 -30.03 -5.88
N LYS A 19 -6.71 -28.98 -6.19
CA LYS A 19 -5.27 -29.05 -6.51
C LYS A 19 -4.36 -28.95 -5.29
N LEU A 20 -4.93 -28.82 -4.09
CA LEU A 20 -4.18 -28.73 -2.84
C LEU A 20 -3.70 -30.12 -2.39
N SER A 21 -2.49 -30.18 -1.81
CA SER A 21 -1.97 -31.40 -1.20
C SER A 21 -2.90 -31.92 -0.10
N GLY A 22 -2.85 -33.22 0.20
CA GLY A 22 -3.70 -33.82 1.25
C GLY A 22 -3.57 -33.13 2.61
N PHE A 23 -2.35 -32.68 2.95
CA PHE A 23 -2.08 -31.90 4.17
C PHE A 23 -2.78 -30.53 4.15
N HIS A 24 -2.73 -29.80 3.03
CA HIS A 24 -3.39 -28.50 2.90
C HIS A 24 -4.91 -28.63 3.00
N ARG A 25 -5.50 -29.67 2.39
CA ARG A 25 -6.93 -29.94 2.45
C ARG A 25 -7.43 -30.21 3.87
N SER A 26 -6.61 -30.86 4.71
CA SER A 26 -6.96 -31.09 6.13
C SER A 26 -7.05 -29.81 6.96
N LEU A 27 -6.36 -28.73 6.58
CA LEU A 27 -6.38 -27.45 7.29
C LEU A 27 -7.58 -26.56 6.90
N VAL A 28 -8.16 -26.78 5.72
CA VAL A 28 -9.29 -25.98 5.19
C VAL A 28 -10.49 -25.88 6.15
N PRO A 29 -11.02 -26.96 6.75
CA PRO A 29 -12.20 -26.84 7.63
C PRO A 29 -11.91 -25.98 8.86
N PHE A 30 -10.72 -26.10 9.47
CA PHE A 30 -10.30 -25.26 10.58
C PHE A 30 -10.18 -23.80 10.19
N LEU A 31 -9.51 -23.51 9.05
CA LEU A 31 -9.38 -22.15 8.53
C LEU A 31 -10.73 -21.55 8.12
N SER A 32 -11.64 -22.36 7.60
CA SER A 32 -13.00 -21.96 7.23
C SER A 32 -13.82 -21.57 8.46
N PHE A 33 -13.75 -22.35 9.53
CA PHE A 33 -14.40 -22.01 10.79
C PHE A 33 -13.84 -20.70 11.37
N ALA A 34 -12.52 -20.55 11.42
CA ALA A 34 -11.88 -19.32 11.86
C ALA A 34 -12.25 -18.10 10.97
N SER A 35 -12.36 -18.31 9.66
CA SER A 35 -12.75 -17.27 8.69
C SER A 35 -14.20 -16.82 8.89
N SER A 36 -15.10 -17.76 9.19
CA SER A 36 -16.48 -17.46 9.55
C SER A 36 -16.57 -16.62 10.82
N LEU A 37 -15.87 -17.02 11.89
CA LEU A 37 -15.82 -16.26 13.15
C LEU A 37 -15.25 -14.85 12.94
N TYR A 38 -14.17 -14.73 12.17
CA TYR A 38 -13.60 -13.44 11.77
C TYR A 38 -14.62 -12.57 11.02
N GLY A 39 -15.37 -13.17 10.08
CA GLY A 39 -16.44 -12.49 9.35
C GLY A 39 -17.57 -11.98 10.25
N VAL A 40 -17.99 -12.75 11.25
CA VAL A 40 -18.99 -12.33 12.24
C VAL A 40 -18.49 -11.13 13.05
N VAL A 41 -17.27 -11.21 13.59
CA VAL A 41 -16.66 -10.10 14.35
C VAL A 41 -16.54 -8.83 13.49
N LEU A 42 -16.12 -8.99 12.23
CA LEU A 42 -16.02 -7.87 11.30
C LEU A 42 -17.38 -7.25 10.98
N SER A 43 -18.41 -8.07 10.76
CA SER A 43 -19.77 -7.61 10.50
C SER A 43 -20.34 -6.87 11.70
N LEU A 44 -20.17 -7.40 12.90
CA LEU A 44 -20.57 -6.76 14.14
C LEU A 44 -19.87 -5.41 14.31
N ARG A 45 -18.54 -5.37 14.14
CA ARG A 45 -17.75 -4.14 14.22
C ARG A 45 -18.25 -3.10 13.21
N ARG A 46 -18.51 -3.50 11.96
CA ARG A 46 -19.07 -2.61 10.93
C ARG A 46 -20.43 -2.07 11.36
N SER A 47 -21.31 -2.93 11.86
CA SER A 47 -22.63 -2.53 12.35
C SER A 47 -22.54 -1.48 13.45
N LEU A 48 -21.63 -1.65 14.42
CA LEU A 48 -21.42 -0.69 15.52
C LEU A 48 -20.91 0.67 15.04
N TYR A 49 -20.08 0.72 13.99
CA TYR A 49 -19.69 1.99 13.37
C TYR A 49 -20.80 2.62 12.52
N CYS A 50 -21.65 1.81 11.87
CA CYS A 50 -22.76 2.30 11.06
C CYS A 50 -23.92 2.83 11.92
N SER A 51 -24.19 2.22 13.07
CA SER A 51 -25.21 2.65 14.01
C SER A 51 -24.82 3.87 14.85
N GLY A 52 -23.56 4.34 14.73
CA GLY A 52 -23.03 5.45 15.52
C GLY A 52 -22.66 5.07 16.96
N PHE A 53 -22.71 3.79 17.32
CA PHE A 53 -22.29 3.33 18.65
C PHE A 53 -20.80 3.58 18.90
N PHE A 54 -19.97 3.39 17.87
CA PHE A 54 -18.57 3.81 17.90
C PHE A 54 -18.38 5.17 17.22
N SER A 55 -17.74 6.08 17.94
CA SER A 55 -17.39 7.41 17.45
C SER A 55 -16.47 7.36 16.24
N ARG A 56 -16.80 8.17 15.24
CA ARG A 56 -15.89 8.50 14.14
C ARG A 56 -15.38 9.91 14.35
N HIS A 57 -14.07 10.04 14.42
CA HIS A 57 -13.41 11.33 14.60
C HIS A 57 -13.05 11.91 13.24
N ARG A 58 -13.07 13.24 13.13
CA ARG A 58 -12.71 13.96 11.91
C ARG A 58 -11.56 14.90 12.21
N LEU A 59 -10.55 14.90 11.34
CA LEU A 59 -9.46 15.87 11.44
C LEU A 59 -9.91 17.23 10.87
N PRO A 60 -9.27 18.33 11.31
CA PRO A 60 -9.56 19.67 10.78
C PRO A 60 -9.04 19.85 9.34
N VAL A 61 -8.11 19.01 8.89
CA VAL A 61 -7.60 18.97 7.52
C VAL A 61 -8.26 17.86 6.70
N PRO A 62 -8.23 17.95 5.36
CA PRO A 62 -8.62 16.85 4.48
C PRO A 62 -7.82 15.57 4.76
N VAL A 63 -8.50 14.43 4.74
CA VAL A 63 -7.91 13.11 5.02
C VAL A 63 -8.02 12.19 3.81
N ILE A 64 -6.87 11.82 3.25
CA ILE A 64 -6.75 10.84 2.17
C ILE A 64 -6.36 9.49 2.78
N SER A 65 -7.13 8.44 2.54
CA SER A 65 -6.80 7.10 2.97
C SER A 65 -6.26 6.29 1.81
N VAL A 66 -5.12 5.63 2.03
CA VAL A 66 -4.58 4.62 1.13
C VAL A 66 -4.62 3.30 1.86
N GLY A 67 -5.39 2.35 1.33
CA GLY A 67 -5.48 1.04 1.94
C GLY A 67 -5.73 -0.04 0.91
N ASN A 68 -5.93 -1.27 1.38
CA ASN A 68 -6.18 -2.40 0.52
C ASN A 68 -7.09 -3.42 1.22
N LEU A 69 -7.65 -4.35 0.44
CA LEU A 69 -8.56 -5.37 0.97
C LEU A 69 -7.88 -6.68 1.34
N THR A 70 -6.69 -6.96 0.82
CA THR A 70 -5.96 -8.21 1.03
C THR A 70 -4.87 -8.06 2.09
N TRP A 71 -4.21 -9.14 2.50
CA TRP A 71 -2.87 -9.02 3.10
C TRP A 71 -1.79 -9.11 2.02
N GLY A 72 -0.56 -8.70 2.37
CA GLY A 72 0.60 -8.75 1.48
C GLY A 72 1.01 -7.39 0.93
N GLY A 73 2.07 -7.38 0.11
CA GLY A 73 2.59 -6.18 -0.53
C GLY A 73 1.65 -5.71 -1.64
N ASN A 74 0.92 -4.63 -1.41
CA ASN A 74 -0.06 -4.09 -2.35
C ASN A 74 0.35 -2.70 -2.91
N GLY A 75 1.61 -2.30 -2.76
CA GLY A 75 2.10 -1.02 -3.27
C GLY A 75 1.61 0.21 -2.50
N LYS A 76 1.07 0.05 -1.29
CA LYS A 76 0.55 1.17 -0.47
C LYS A 76 1.64 2.20 -0.16
N THR A 77 2.79 1.76 0.35
CA THR A 77 3.87 2.66 0.79
C THR A 77 4.40 3.52 -0.37
N PRO A 78 4.69 2.97 -1.57
CA PRO A 78 5.01 3.79 -2.74
C PRO A 78 3.89 4.77 -3.13
N MET A 79 2.62 4.37 -3.06
CA MET A 79 1.49 5.26 -3.37
C MET A 79 1.37 6.41 -2.36
N VAL A 80 1.54 6.12 -1.07
CA VAL A 80 1.54 7.13 0.00
C VAL A 80 2.68 8.13 -0.22
N GLU A 81 3.87 7.66 -0.57
CA GLU A 81 5.01 8.52 -0.90
C GLU A 81 4.72 9.40 -2.13
N PHE A 82 4.14 8.81 -3.18
CA PHE A 82 3.76 9.53 -4.41
C PHE A 82 2.75 10.65 -4.12
N ILE A 83 1.68 10.36 -3.38
CA ILE A 83 0.67 11.37 -3.00
C ILE A 83 1.29 12.47 -2.15
N ALA A 84 2.15 12.10 -1.18
CA ALA A 84 2.82 13.07 -0.33
C ALA A 84 3.71 14.02 -1.12
N LYS A 85 4.49 13.50 -2.08
CA LYS A 85 5.31 14.31 -2.99
C LYS A 85 4.46 15.22 -3.86
N CYS A 86 3.41 14.68 -4.47
CA CYS A 86 2.47 15.45 -5.28
C CYS A 86 1.88 16.63 -4.48
N LEU A 87 1.40 16.40 -3.26
CA LEU A 87 0.89 17.48 -2.40
C LEU A 87 1.97 18.52 -2.05
N ALA A 88 3.19 18.05 -1.74
CA ALA A 88 4.31 18.94 -1.46
C ALA A 88 4.70 19.81 -2.67
N ASP A 89 4.67 19.25 -3.88
CA ASP A 89 4.93 19.97 -5.13
C ASP A 89 3.87 21.03 -5.41
N TYR A 90 2.62 20.80 -4.98
CA TYR A 90 1.56 21.79 -4.99
C TYR A 90 1.64 22.80 -3.82
N GLY A 91 2.63 22.70 -2.92
CA GLY A 91 2.81 23.61 -1.79
C GLY A 91 1.97 23.27 -0.55
N ILE A 92 1.30 22.11 -0.51
CA ILE A 92 0.61 21.60 0.68
C ILE A 92 1.59 20.76 1.49
N SER A 93 1.78 21.06 2.77
CA SER A 93 2.53 20.17 3.68
C SER A 93 1.64 19.00 4.15
N PRO A 94 1.97 17.75 3.75
CA PRO A 94 1.17 16.60 4.15
C PRO A 94 1.69 15.97 5.46
N LEU A 95 0.76 15.43 6.25
CA LEU A 95 1.03 14.56 7.39
C LEU A 95 0.69 13.11 7.06
N ILE A 96 1.72 12.27 6.91
CA ILE A 96 1.54 10.83 6.79
C ILE A 96 1.35 10.25 8.18
N LEU A 97 0.23 9.56 8.39
CA LEU A 97 -0.07 8.82 9.60
C LEU A 97 0.10 7.34 9.29
N THR A 98 0.97 6.64 10.01
CA THR A 98 1.20 5.19 9.89
C THR A 98 1.17 4.51 11.26
N ARG A 99 0.89 3.19 11.29
CA ARG A 99 0.72 2.43 12.54
C ARG A 99 2.05 2.07 13.17
N GLY A 100 3.11 1.98 12.35
CA GLY A 100 4.39 1.40 12.74
C GLY A 100 4.33 -0.13 12.76
N TYR A 101 3.87 -0.76 11.67
CA TYR A 101 3.88 -2.22 11.55
C TYR A 101 5.32 -2.76 11.43
N ALA A 102 5.56 -4.00 11.86
CA ALA A 102 6.86 -4.70 11.74
C ALA A 102 8.09 -3.91 12.24
N GLY A 103 7.99 -3.22 13.38
CA GLY A 103 9.13 -2.50 13.98
C GLY A 103 9.37 -1.08 13.44
N GLY A 104 8.50 -0.60 12.55
CA GLY A 104 8.53 0.78 12.06
C GLY A 104 9.51 1.02 10.91
N ASP A 105 10.05 -0.02 10.29
CA ASP A 105 11.02 0.11 9.21
C ASP A 105 10.44 0.80 7.97
N GLU A 106 9.18 0.54 7.62
CA GLU A 106 8.46 1.26 6.55
C GLU A 106 8.36 2.76 6.86
N ALA A 107 8.08 3.11 8.11
CA ALA A 107 7.97 4.51 8.52
C ALA A 107 9.33 5.22 8.53
N LYS A 108 10.39 4.52 8.97
CA LYS A 108 11.78 5.02 8.88
C LYS A 108 12.19 5.19 7.42
N MET A 109 11.82 4.27 6.53
CA MET A 109 12.06 4.40 5.09
C MET A 109 11.37 5.65 4.54
N LEU A 110 10.08 5.85 4.82
CA LEU A 110 9.35 7.06 4.41
C LEU A 110 10.01 8.33 4.96
N GLN A 111 10.42 8.34 6.23
CA GLN A 111 11.14 9.47 6.84
C GLN A 111 12.45 9.78 6.12
N ARG A 112 13.20 8.76 5.68
CA ARG A 112 14.45 8.94 4.91
C ARG A 112 14.18 9.46 3.50
N HIS A 113 13.20 8.89 2.79
CA HIS A 113 12.87 9.29 1.42
C HIS A 113 12.30 10.70 1.33
N LEU A 114 11.66 11.17 2.40
CA LEU A 114 10.99 12.47 2.47
C LEU A 114 11.76 13.47 3.35
N LEU A 115 12.99 13.15 3.71
CA LEU A 115 13.85 14.00 4.53
C LEU A 115 14.11 15.34 3.80
N GLY A 116 14.01 16.45 4.52
CA GLY A 116 14.23 17.80 3.98
C GLY A 116 13.04 18.38 3.19
N GLY A 117 11.96 17.62 3.00
CA GLY A 117 10.71 18.13 2.42
C GLY A 117 9.72 18.65 3.47
N PRO A 118 8.60 19.26 3.05
CA PRO A 118 7.54 19.72 3.95
C PRO A 118 6.71 18.57 4.55
N VAL A 119 7.00 17.32 4.20
CA VAL A 119 6.24 16.14 4.61
C VAL A 119 6.59 15.73 6.04
N LYS A 120 5.55 15.46 6.84
CA LYS A 120 5.67 15.01 8.23
C LYS A 120 5.19 13.58 8.34
N VAL A 121 5.88 12.75 9.13
CA VAL A 121 5.53 11.33 9.32
C VAL A 121 5.26 11.05 10.79
N GLY A 122 4.00 10.81 11.12
CA GLY A 122 3.53 10.43 12.45
C GLY A 122 3.34 8.92 12.56
N ILE A 123 3.99 8.32 13.57
CA ILE A 123 3.92 6.87 13.83
C ILE A 123 3.13 6.65 15.12
N GLY A 124 2.07 5.85 15.06
CA GLY A 124 1.34 5.46 16.26
C GLY A 124 0.14 4.56 16.00
N ALA A 125 -0.19 3.72 16.98
CA ALA A 125 -1.37 2.86 16.92
C ALA A 125 -2.67 3.67 16.89
N ASN A 126 -2.72 4.76 17.65
CA ASN A 126 -3.83 5.71 17.66
C ASN A 126 -3.52 6.88 16.70
N ARG A 127 -4.00 6.76 15.46
CA ARG A 127 -3.77 7.76 14.40
C ARG A 127 -4.30 9.14 14.76
N MET A 128 -5.39 9.23 15.53
CA MET A 128 -5.96 10.49 16.01
C MET A 128 -5.03 11.19 17.00
N ALA A 129 -4.58 10.47 18.02
CA ALA A 129 -3.67 11.03 19.02
C ALA A 129 -2.36 11.49 18.36
N THR A 130 -1.81 10.69 17.45
CA THR A 130 -0.64 11.07 16.66
C THR A 130 -0.91 12.32 15.82
N ALA A 131 -2.05 12.42 15.15
CA ALA A 131 -2.39 13.62 14.38
C ALA A 131 -2.44 14.89 15.25
N ASN A 132 -3.09 14.81 16.41
CA ASN A 132 -3.22 15.94 17.34
C ASN A 132 -1.85 16.44 17.83
N LEU A 133 -0.94 15.55 18.19
CA LEU A 133 0.43 15.92 18.59
C LEU A 133 1.16 16.69 17.48
N PHE A 134 0.97 16.29 16.22
CA PHE A 134 1.56 16.98 15.09
C PHE A 134 0.88 18.32 14.81
N PHE A 135 -0.43 18.43 15.00
CA PHE A 135 -1.15 19.70 14.90
C PHE A 135 -0.76 20.69 16.00
N GLU A 136 -0.53 20.23 17.22
CA GLU A 136 -0.01 21.06 18.32
C GLU A 136 1.41 21.56 18.01
N LYS A 137 2.26 20.68 17.46
CA LYS A 137 3.67 21.02 17.17
C LYS A 137 3.85 21.91 15.96
N TYR A 138 3.10 21.66 14.88
CA TYR A 138 3.33 22.29 13.57
C TYR A 138 2.19 23.21 13.13
N GLY A 139 1.05 23.19 13.81
CA GLY A 139 -0.17 23.83 13.36
C GLY A 139 -0.79 23.13 12.14
N TYR A 140 -1.96 23.62 11.73
CA TYR A 140 -2.64 23.17 10.53
C TYR A 140 -3.33 24.33 9.81
N VAL A 141 -3.66 24.11 8.53
CA VAL A 141 -4.47 25.03 7.73
C VAL A 141 -5.90 24.50 7.73
N ASP A 142 -6.82 25.25 8.35
CA ASP A 142 -8.25 24.89 8.29
C ASP A 142 -8.78 25.13 6.88
N CYS A 143 -8.99 24.04 6.15
CA CYS A 143 -9.47 24.05 4.77
C CYS A 143 -11.00 24.11 4.69
N ARG A 144 -11.73 23.91 5.80
CA ARG A 144 -13.20 23.81 5.79
C ARG A 144 -13.91 25.11 6.15
N GLY A 145 -13.21 26.06 6.75
CA GLY A 145 -13.78 27.34 7.18
C GLY A 145 -13.71 28.49 6.17
N SER A 146 -13.02 28.36 5.03
CA SER A 146 -12.66 29.56 4.26
C SER A 146 -12.90 29.45 2.75
N LYS A 147 -13.71 30.40 2.22
CA LYS A 147 -13.65 30.88 0.83
C LYS A 147 -12.22 31.30 0.40
N LEU A 148 -11.30 31.38 1.37
CA LEU A 148 -9.88 31.63 1.19
C LEU A 148 -9.19 30.43 0.52
N PHE A 149 -9.61 29.17 0.70
CA PHE A 149 -8.88 28.03 0.10
C PHE A 149 -8.91 28.07 -1.44
N GLU A 150 -10.08 28.36 -2.03
CA GLU A 150 -10.23 28.52 -3.48
C GLU A 150 -9.47 29.73 -4.02
N ARG A 151 -9.52 30.85 -3.28
CA ARG A 151 -8.93 32.13 -3.69
C ARG A 151 -7.41 32.15 -3.53
N THR A 152 -6.90 31.52 -2.48
CA THR A 152 -5.47 31.44 -2.16
C THR A 152 -4.74 30.53 -3.14
N TYR A 153 -5.37 29.44 -3.60
CA TYR A 153 -4.76 28.54 -4.58
C TYR A 153 -4.79 29.08 -6.01
N LEU A 154 -5.87 29.78 -6.40
CA LEU A 154 -5.96 30.41 -7.72
C LEU A 154 -5.05 31.65 -7.85
N ASP A 155 -4.84 32.41 -6.77
CA ASP A 155 -3.91 33.56 -6.75
C ASP A 155 -2.44 33.15 -6.53
N GLN A 156 -2.15 31.90 -6.13
CA GLN A 156 -0.81 31.43 -5.75
C GLN A 156 0.21 31.29 -6.90
N LYS A 157 -0.14 31.68 -8.13
CA LYS A 157 0.87 31.99 -9.17
C LYS A 157 1.62 33.30 -8.88
N VAL A 158 1.21 34.06 -7.86
CA VAL A 158 1.84 35.32 -7.45
C VAL A 158 2.18 35.28 -5.95
N GLY A 159 3.41 34.87 -5.64
CA GLY A 159 4.17 35.41 -4.50
C GLY A 159 3.86 34.89 -3.08
N SER A 160 4.93 34.38 -2.45
CA SER A 160 5.25 34.43 -1.01
C SER A 160 4.62 33.41 -0.04
N HIS A 161 5.49 32.53 0.48
CA HIS A 161 5.53 32.01 1.86
C HIS A 161 4.23 31.52 2.52
N ILE A 162 3.40 30.73 1.84
CA ILE A 162 2.42 29.92 2.58
C ILE A 162 3.17 28.82 3.33
N SER A 163 2.83 28.73 4.61
CA SER A 163 3.53 28.06 5.69
C SER A 163 3.75 26.57 5.42
N LEU A 164 4.84 26.20 4.73
CA LEU A 164 5.29 24.80 4.57
C LEU A 164 5.46 24.07 5.91
N GLU A 165 5.51 24.81 7.02
CA GLU A 165 5.46 24.27 8.37
C GLU A 165 4.08 23.74 8.77
N LYS A 166 2.97 24.39 8.39
CA LYS A 166 1.61 24.01 8.82
C LYS A 166 1.06 22.88 7.99
N ILE A 167 0.43 21.91 8.63
CA ILE A 167 -0.15 20.74 7.96
C ILE A 167 -1.40 21.15 7.19
N GLY A 168 -1.44 20.88 5.89
CA GLY A 168 -2.59 21.15 5.03
C GLY A 168 -3.43 19.93 4.67
N ALA A 169 -2.88 18.72 4.79
CA ALA A 169 -3.59 17.47 4.51
C ALA A 169 -3.02 16.30 5.33
N ALA A 170 -3.84 15.29 5.61
CA ALA A 170 -3.40 14.05 6.25
C ALA A 170 -3.54 12.86 5.30
N ILE A 171 -2.56 11.95 5.31
CA ILE A 171 -2.55 10.72 4.52
C ILE A 171 -2.52 9.53 5.48
N LEU A 172 -3.50 8.63 5.39
CA LEU A 172 -3.54 7.40 6.18
C LEU A 172 -2.89 6.26 5.39
N ASP A 173 -1.74 5.82 5.85
CA ASP A 173 -1.13 4.58 5.40
C ASP A 173 -1.85 3.38 6.04
N ASP A 174 -2.34 2.47 5.20
CA ASP A 174 -3.23 1.36 5.55
C ASP A 174 -4.53 1.79 6.24
N GLY A 175 -5.15 2.85 5.72
CA GLY A 175 -6.29 3.50 6.35
C GLY A 175 -7.62 2.75 6.21
N MET A 176 -7.78 1.85 5.24
CA MET A 176 -9.09 1.33 4.83
C MET A 176 -9.88 0.64 5.97
N GLN A 177 -9.20 -0.09 6.87
CA GLN A 177 -9.79 -0.75 8.05
C GLN A 177 -9.84 0.15 9.29
N HIS A 178 -9.31 1.37 9.23
CA HIS A 178 -9.28 2.30 10.36
C HIS A 178 -10.57 3.13 10.43
N TRP A 179 -11.67 2.49 10.84
CA TRP A 179 -13.03 3.06 10.83
C TRP A 179 -13.24 4.25 11.78
N SER A 180 -12.41 4.38 12.82
CA SER A 180 -12.49 5.46 13.81
C SER A 180 -12.16 6.84 13.25
N LEU A 181 -11.60 6.94 12.04
CA LEU A 181 -11.26 8.20 11.41
C LEU A 181 -12.06 8.40 10.12
N CYS A 182 -12.73 9.54 10.02
CA CYS A 182 -13.41 10.01 8.82
C CYS A 182 -12.38 10.39 7.76
N ARG A 183 -12.71 10.07 6.50
CA ARG A 183 -11.84 10.22 5.34
C ARG A 183 -12.62 11.01 4.31
N ASP A 184 -11.94 11.92 3.63
CA ASP A 184 -12.52 12.73 2.57
C ASP A 184 -12.25 12.11 1.18
N LEU A 185 -11.23 11.26 1.06
CA LEU A 185 -10.93 10.47 -0.13
C LEU A 185 -10.41 9.08 0.26
N GLU A 186 -11.01 8.00 -0.26
CA GLU A 186 -10.56 6.63 -0.08
C GLU A 186 -9.97 6.04 -1.36
N ILE A 187 -8.67 5.72 -1.32
CA ILE A 187 -7.95 5.04 -2.39
C ILE A 187 -7.73 3.58 -2.01
N VAL A 188 -8.26 2.67 -2.81
CA VAL A 188 -8.02 1.23 -2.67
C VAL A 188 -6.93 0.76 -3.62
N MET A 189 -5.86 0.21 -3.05
CA MET A 189 -4.79 -0.45 -3.77
C MET A 189 -5.15 -1.92 -4.05
N ILE A 190 -4.94 -2.34 -5.29
CA ILE A 190 -5.17 -3.70 -5.78
C ILE A 190 -3.88 -4.20 -6.41
N ASN A 191 -3.31 -5.30 -5.92
CA ASN A 191 -2.13 -5.89 -6.55
C ASN A 191 -2.56 -6.72 -7.78
N GLY A 192 -2.11 -6.33 -8.97
CA GLY A 192 -2.44 -7.01 -10.23
C GLY A 192 -1.87 -8.43 -10.36
N LEU A 193 -0.76 -8.72 -9.67
CA LEU A 193 -0.15 -10.06 -9.63
C LEU A 193 -0.83 -10.98 -8.60
N MET A 194 -1.19 -10.41 -7.44
CA MET A 194 -1.86 -11.10 -6.34
C MET A 194 -3.17 -10.40 -6.01
N LEU A 195 -4.22 -10.73 -6.76
CA LEU A 195 -5.57 -10.21 -6.60
C LEU A 195 -6.23 -10.73 -5.30
N TRP A 196 -7.52 -11.06 -5.34
CA TRP A 196 -8.32 -11.45 -4.18
C TRP A 196 -8.21 -12.93 -3.78
N GLY A 197 -7.23 -13.66 -4.34
CA GLY A 197 -7.01 -15.09 -4.09
C GLY A 197 -8.26 -15.95 -4.34
N ASN A 198 -8.66 -16.71 -3.33
CA ASN A 198 -9.87 -17.54 -3.31
C ASN A 198 -11.15 -16.76 -2.92
N CYS A 199 -11.08 -15.43 -2.81
CA CYS A 199 -12.18 -14.54 -2.44
C CYS A 199 -12.81 -14.83 -1.06
N LYS A 200 -12.08 -15.50 -0.16
CA LYS A 200 -12.51 -15.73 1.24
C LYS A 200 -11.80 -14.78 2.19
N LEU A 201 -12.40 -14.61 3.37
CA LEU A 201 -11.83 -13.79 4.45
C LEU A 201 -10.66 -14.51 5.14
N PHE A 202 -9.81 -13.71 5.78
CA PHE A 202 -8.78 -14.21 6.70
C PHE A 202 -9.39 -15.12 7.77
N PRO A 203 -8.76 -16.26 8.10
CA PRO A 203 -7.49 -16.80 7.59
C PRO A 203 -7.61 -17.78 6.40
N LEU A 204 -8.82 -18.11 5.94
CA LEU A 204 -9.01 -19.03 4.82
C LEU A 204 -8.58 -18.43 3.47
N GLY A 205 -8.78 -17.13 3.29
CA GLY A 205 -8.44 -16.39 2.09
C GLY A 205 -7.82 -15.04 2.43
N PRO A 206 -7.26 -14.32 1.44
CA PRO A 206 -6.41 -13.17 1.69
C PRO A 206 -7.17 -11.92 2.14
N LEU A 207 -8.50 -11.92 2.04
CA LEU A 207 -9.32 -10.74 2.28
C LEU A 207 -9.41 -10.40 3.78
N ARG A 208 -9.03 -9.18 4.14
CA ARG A 208 -9.24 -8.55 5.46
C ARG A 208 -10.67 -8.05 5.62
N GLU A 209 -11.33 -7.72 4.50
CA GLU A 209 -12.72 -7.33 4.43
C GLU A 209 -13.36 -7.91 3.16
N PRO A 210 -14.68 -8.16 3.13
CA PRO A 210 -15.33 -8.71 1.95
C PRO A 210 -15.16 -7.77 0.74
N LEU A 211 -15.20 -8.30 -0.48
CA LEU A 211 -15.05 -7.49 -1.70
C LEU A 211 -16.04 -6.32 -1.79
N MET A 212 -17.24 -6.48 -1.22
CA MET A 212 -18.23 -5.41 -1.11
C MET A 212 -17.72 -4.16 -0.36
N ALA A 213 -16.63 -4.25 0.41
CA ALA A 213 -15.98 -3.10 1.02
C ALA A 213 -15.37 -2.14 -0.01
N LEU A 214 -15.15 -2.56 -1.27
CA LEU A 214 -14.82 -1.69 -2.40
C LEU A 214 -15.83 -0.55 -2.59
N LYS A 215 -17.09 -0.74 -2.17
CA LYS A 215 -18.10 0.34 -2.23
C LYS A 215 -17.71 1.61 -1.46
N ARG A 216 -16.80 1.49 -0.48
CA ARG A 216 -16.25 2.62 0.27
C ARG A 216 -15.13 3.36 -0.44
N ALA A 217 -14.52 2.76 -1.46
CA ALA A 217 -13.43 3.38 -2.20
C ALA A 217 -13.99 4.41 -3.19
N ASP A 218 -13.29 5.53 -3.33
CA ASP A 218 -13.58 6.56 -4.33
C ASP A 218 -12.70 6.39 -5.57
N VAL A 219 -11.52 5.80 -5.39
CA VAL A 219 -10.56 5.52 -6.46
C VAL A 219 -9.96 4.13 -6.26
N ALA A 220 -9.82 3.36 -7.34
CA ALA A 220 -9.04 2.13 -7.34
C ALA A 220 -7.73 2.32 -8.09
N VAL A 221 -6.66 1.76 -7.54
CA VAL A 221 -5.33 1.79 -8.14
C VAL A 221 -4.83 0.36 -8.26
N VAL A 222 -4.64 -0.08 -9.51
CA VAL A 222 -4.04 -1.38 -9.81
C VAL A 222 -2.52 -1.23 -9.86
N HIS A 223 -1.86 -1.92 -8.95
CA HIS A 223 -0.41 -1.97 -8.81
C HIS A 223 0.18 -3.12 -9.61
N HIS A 224 1.43 -2.96 -10.09
CA HIS A 224 2.10 -3.87 -11.02
C HIS A 224 1.34 -4.08 -12.33
N ALA A 225 0.61 -3.07 -12.78
CA ALA A 225 -0.23 -3.19 -13.98
C ALA A 225 0.62 -3.53 -15.22
N ASP A 226 1.86 -3.07 -15.26
CA ASP A 226 2.80 -3.30 -16.35
C ASP A 226 3.43 -4.70 -16.39
N LEU A 227 3.20 -5.51 -15.34
CA LEU A 227 3.62 -6.91 -15.25
C LEU A 227 2.44 -7.88 -15.50
N VAL A 228 1.27 -7.34 -15.84
CA VAL A 228 0.02 -8.09 -16.01
C VAL A 228 -0.48 -7.95 -17.45
N LEU A 229 -0.99 -9.04 -18.02
CA LEU A 229 -1.59 -9.05 -19.34
C LEU A 229 -2.82 -8.11 -19.39
N GLU A 230 -2.99 -7.39 -20.50
CA GLU A 230 -4.11 -6.44 -20.67
C GLU A 230 -5.49 -7.07 -20.44
N GLN A 231 -5.68 -8.33 -20.86
CA GLN A 231 -6.93 -9.05 -20.63
C GLN A 231 -7.25 -9.18 -19.14
N LYS A 232 -6.24 -9.49 -18.31
CA LYS A 232 -6.43 -9.59 -16.86
C LYS A 232 -6.75 -8.22 -16.24
N LEU A 233 -6.17 -7.13 -16.76
CA LEU A 233 -6.50 -5.78 -16.30
C LEU A 233 -7.97 -5.44 -16.57
N LYS A 234 -8.48 -5.79 -17.76
CA LYS A 234 -9.91 -5.65 -18.11
C LYS A 234 -10.79 -6.50 -17.18
N ASP A 235 -10.40 -7.73 -16.89
CA ASP A 235 -11.15 -8.59 -15.96
C ASP A 235 -11.21 -7.97 -14.54
N ILE A 236 -10.13 -7.33 -14.08
CA ILE A 236 -10.09 -6.62 -12.81
C ILE A 236 -11.05 -5.42 -12.82
N GLU A 237 -11.03 -4.61 -13.89
CA GLU A 237 -11.94 -3.48 -14.03
C GLU A 237 -13.41 -3.92 -14.02
N LEU A 238 -13.75 -4.99 -14.74
CA LEU A 238 -15.11 -5.52 -14.76
C LEU A 238 -15.60 -5.90 -13.36
N VAL A 239 -14.77 -6.59 -12.58
CA VAL A 239 -15.14 -6.95 -11.19
C VAL A 239 -15.30 -5.70 -10.31
N ILE A 240 -14.48 -4.66 -10.50
CA ILE A 240 -14.64 -3.39 -9.77
C ILE A 240 -15.96 -2.74 -10.16
N GLN A 241 -16.25 -2.64 -11.46
CA GLN A 241 -17.45 -2.00 -12.01
C GLN A 241 -18.74 -2.70 -11.57
N GLU A 242 -18.75 -4.03 -11.49
CA GLU A 242 -19.87 -4.81 -10.94
C GLU A 242 -20.20 -4.41 -9.48
N ILE A 243 -19.20 -3.99 -8.71
CA ILE A 243 -19.37 -3.65 -7.29
C ILE A 243 -19.69 -2.17 -7.10
N LYS A 244 -18.93 -1.29 -7.76
CA LYS A 244 -19.09 0.17 -7.74
C LYS A 244 -18.40 0.76 -8.97
N SER A 245 -19.13 1.58 -9.73
CA SER A 245 -18.53 2.43 -10.76
C SER A 245 -17.67 3.51 -10.09
N LEU A 246 -16.36 3.45 -10.33
CA LEU A 246 -15.35 4.37 -9.79
C LEU A 246 -14.17 4.47 -10.77
N PRO A 247 -13.39 5.56 -10.75
CA PRO A 247 -12.18 5.68 -11.57
C PRO A 247 -11.11 4.65 -11.17
N VAL A 248 -10.56 3.96 -12.18
CA VAL A 248 -9.48 2.99 -12.03
C VAL A 248 -8.21 3.56 -12.66
N PHE A 249 -7.12 3.54 -11.90
CA PHE A 249 -5.79 3.96 -12.37
C PHE A 249 -4.81 2.80 -12.32
N TYR A 250 -3.82 2.86 -13.20
CA TYR A 250 -2.76 1.87 -13.31
C TYR A 250 -1.43 2.47 -12.86
N THR A 251 -0.67 1.72 -12.06
CA THR A 251 0.66 2.12 -11.63
C THR A 251 1.71 1.12 -12.07
N ARG A 252 2.88 1.66 -12.41
CA ARG A 252 4.11 0.91 -12.69
C ARG A 252 5.21 1.36 -11.74
N MET A 253 6.08 0.44 -11.34
CA MET A 253 7.33 0.78 -10.67
C MET A 253 8.46 0.63 -11.68
N ALA A 254 9.15 1.73 -11.99
CA ALA A 254 10.32 1.71 -12.84
C ALA A 254 11.55 2.02 -11.97
N PRO A 255 12.64 1.24 -12.06
CA PRO A 255 13.88 1.59 -11.40
C PRO A 255 14.40 2.91 -11.99
N SER A 256 14.94 3.77 -11.12
CA SER A 256 15.48 5.08 -11.52
C SER A 256 16.99 5.15 -11.39
N CYS A 257 17.55 4.51 -10.36
CA CYS A 257 18.98 4.46 -10.09
C CYS A 257 19.30 3.28 -9.16
N PHE A 258 20.58 2.90 -9.14
CA PHE A 258 21.15 2.13 -8.03
C PHE A 258 21.69 3.08 -6.97
N PHE A 259 21.83 2.60 -5.74
CA PHE A 259 22.52 3.34 -4.69
C PHE A 259 23.33 2.40 -3.82
N GLU A 260 24.38 2.92 -3.19
CA GLU A 260 25.18 2.15 -2.26
C GLU A 260 24.48 2.03 -0.91
N VAL A 261 24.43 0.83 -0.33
CA VAL A 261 23.74 0.60 0.96
C VAL A 261 24.36 1.40 2.10
N SER A 262 25.69 1.61 2.06
CA SER A 262 26.43 2.43 3.01
C SER A 262 26.07 3.92 2.90
N ASN A 263 25.70 4.39 1.70
CA ASN A 263 25.39 5.77 1.41
C ASN A 263 24.33 5.91 0.31
N ILE A 264 23.07 6.07 0.73
CA ILE A 264 21.90 6.20 -0.17
C ILE A 264 21.96 7.42 -1.09
N ASN A 265 22.79 8.42 -0.77
CA ASN A 265 22.97 9.61 -1.60
C ASN A 265 23.90 9.34 -2.79
N THR A 266 24.73 8.29 -2.72
CA THR A 266 25.59 7.85 -3.82
C THR A 266 24.73 7.09 -4.83
N LYS A 267 24.18 7.81 -5.80
CA LYS A 267 23.37 7.23 -6.88
C LYS A 267 24.25 6.81 -8.05
N MET A 268 24.08 5.59 -8.51
CA MET A 268 24.69 5.05 -9.72
C MET A 268 23.65 4.92 -10.83
N HIS A 269 24.08 5.16 -12.06
CA HIS A 269 23.21 5.00 -13.23
C HIS A 269 22.80 3.53 -13.42
N LEU A 270 21.64 3.30 -14.03
CA LEU A 270 21.15 1.94 -14.30
C LEU A 270 22.09 1.13 -15.21
N GLY A 271 22.86 1.82 -16.05
CA GLY A 271 23.92 1.20 -16.88
C GLY A 271 25.19 0.81 -16.11
N ALA A 272 25.33 1.11 -14.81
CA ALA A 272 26.55 0.83 -14.05
C ALA A 272 26.84 -0.66 -13.89
N VAL A 273 25.82 -1.51 -14.06
CA VAL A 273 25.92 -2.97 -13.98
C VAL A 273 26.03 -3.63 -15.37
N HIS A 274 26.31 -2.86 -16.42
CA HIS A 274 26.47 -3.41 -17.76
C HIS A 274 27.62 -4.43 -17.82
N ASN A 275 27.39 -5.60 -18.42
CA ASN A 275 28.34 -6.73 -18.50
C ASN A 275 28.86 -7.24 -17.13
N ALA A 276 28.10 -7.05 -16.06
CA ALA A 276 28.41 -7.60 -14.75
C ALA A 276 27.54 -8.82 -14.45
N VAL A 277 28.08 -9.80 -13.72
CA VAL A 277 27.26 -10.82 -13.07
C VAL A 277 26.76 -10.23 -11.77
N VAL A 278 25.45 -10.09 -11.62
CA VAL A 278 24.84 -9.47 -10.44
C VAL A 278 24.08 -10.51 -9.65
N LEU A 279 24.40 -10.60 -8.36
CA LEU A 279 23.64 -11.35 -7.39
C LEU A 279 22.57 -10.43 -6.79
N CYS A 280 21.31 -10.65 -7.14
CA CYS A 280 20.19 -9.93 -6.55
C CYS A 280 19.67 -10.68 -5.32
N VAL A 281 19.41 -9.95 -4.23
CA VAL A 281 18.81 -10.52 -3.01
C VAL A 281 17.56 -9.73 -2.70
N SER A 282 16.45 -10.43 -2.48
CA SER A 282 15.20 -9.78 -2.08
C SER A 282 14.61 -10.44 -0.83
N ALA A 283 14.26 -9.59 0.14
CA ALA A 283 13.61 -9.94 1.39
C ALA A 283 12.25 -9.22 1.53
N ILE A 284 11.53 -9.08 0.42
CA ILE A 284 10.21 -8.41 0.37
C ILE A 284 9.08 -9.46 0.33
N GLY A 285 7.89 -9.07 0.79
CA GLY A 285 6.73 -9.98 0.86
C GLY A 285 6.23 -10.53 -0.49
N SER A 286 6.70 -9.98 -1.61
CA SER A 286 6.39 -10.38 -2.98
C SER A 286 7.65 -10.36 -3.86
N SER A 287 8.52 -11.36 -3.68
CA SER A 287 9.75 -11.51 -4.45
C SER A 287 9.52 -11.61 -5.96
N ASP A 288 8.43 -12.22 -6.40
CA ASP A 288 8.16 -12.48 -7.83
C ASP A 288 8.04 -11.18 -8.64
N ALA A 289 7.48 -10.13 -8.03
CA ALA A 289 7.37 -8.81 -8.64
C ALA A 289 8.75 -8.17 -8.86
N PHE A 290 9.69 -8.40 -7.94
CA PHE A 290 11.06 -7.93 -8.07
C PHE A 290 11.79 -8.68 -9.20
N VAL A 291 11.61 -9.99 -9.30
CA VAL A 291 12.19 -10.80 -10.40
C VAL A 291 11.70 -10.33 -11.75
N GLN A 292 10.38 -10.29 -11.95
CA GLN A 292 9.77 -9.86 -13.21
C GLN A 292 10.15 -8.42 -13.57
N GLY A 293 10.28 -7.54 -12.56
CA GLY A 293 10.77 -6.18 -12.76
C GLY A 293 12.20 -6.14 -13.28
N MET A 294 13.10 -6.97 -12.72
CA MET A 294 14.50 -7.03 -13.16
C MET A 294 14.65 -7.71 -14.53
N GLU A 295 13.87 -8.77 -14.81
CA GLU A 295 13.78 -9.41 -16.14
C GLU A 295 13.42 -8.40 -17.22
N LYS A 296 12.41 -7.58 -16.95
CA LYS A 296 11.90 -6.59 -17.90
C LYS A 296 12.87 -5.44 -18.17
N VAL A 297 13.68 -5.06 -17.19
CA VAL A 297 14.60 -3.91 -17.30
C VAL A 297 15.92 -4.31 -17.95
N TYR A 298 16.41 -5.53 -17.71
CA TYR A 298 17.78 -5.92 -18.08
C TYR A 298 17.87 -7.19 -18.95
N PHE A 299 16.77 -7.79 -19.41
CA PHE A 299 16.75 -9.01 -20.25
C PHE A 299 17.67 -10.13 -19.70
N LEU A 300 17.48 -10.48 -18.43
CA LEU A 300 18.39 -11.36 -17.70
C LEU A 300 17.98 -12.83 -17.75
N THR A 301 18.99 -13.70 -17.76
CA THR A 301 18.82 -15.12 -17.40
C THR A 301 19.07 -15.23 -15.91
N PHE A 302 18.07 -15.66 -15.13
CA PHE A 302 18.18 -15.83 -13.69
C PHE A 302 18.34 -17.29 -13.31
N ASP A 303 19.39 -17.62 -12.54
CA ASP A 303 19.42 -18.81 -11.70
C ASP A 303 18.80 -18.46 -10.36
N VAL A 304 17.59 -18.97 -10.12
CA VAL A 304 16.87 -18.79 -8.86
C VAL A 304 17.42 -19.78 -7.84
N ILE A 305 18.20 -19.29 -6.87
CA ILE A 305 18.68 -20.09 -5.75
C ILE A 305 17.77 -19.81 -4.56
N TYR A 306 16.89 -20.76 -4.26
CA TYR A 306 16.07 -20.73 -3.06
C TYR A 306 16.95 -21.10 -1.85
N LEU A 307 17.39 -20.11 -1.07
CA LEU A 307 17.91 -20.37 0.27
C LEU A 307 16.73 -20.58 1.23
N GLU A 308 16.86 -21.55 2.12
CA GLU A 308 15.87 -21.76 3.18
C GLU A 308 15.66 -20.47 3.99
N ALA A 309 14.38 -20.16 4.23
CA ALA A 309 13.87 -19.04 5.01
C ALA A 309 14.18 -17.62 4.47
N SER A 310 13.18 -17.04 3.78
CA SER A 310 12.97 -15.59 3.59
C SER A 310 13.90 -14.81 2.66
N TYR A 311 14.92 -15.43 2.06
CA TYR A 311 15.81 -14.78 1.09
C TYR A 311 15.78 -15.51 -0.24
N ILE A 312 15.51 -14.79 -1.33
CA ILE A 312 15.75 -15.34 -2.66
C ILE A 312 17.01 -14.68 -3.21
N LEU A 313 18.01 -15.52 -3.51
CA LEU A 313 19.21 -15.16 -4.24
C LEU A 313 18.95 -15.40 -5.72
N PHE A 314 19.24 -14.41 -6.54
CA PHE A 314 19.21 -14.52 -7.99
C PHE A 314 20.61 -14.24 -8.51
N SER A 315 21.27 -15.23 -9.09
CA SER A 315 22.50 -14.98 -9.83
C SER A 315 22.12 -14.91 -11.31
N GLY A 316 22.48 -13.83 -11.98
CA GLY A 316 22.27 -13.71 -13.42
C GLY A 316 23.48 -13.06 -14.06
N ALA A 317 23.93 -13.62 -15.19
CA ALA A 317 24.83 -12.92 -16.08
C ALA A 317 24.03 -11.88 -16.86
N ILE A 318 24.40 -10.60 -16.76
CA ILE A 318 23.87 -9.54 -17.61
C ILE A 318 24.57 -9.68 -18.96
N ASN A 319 24.01 -10.52 -19.83
CA ASN A 319 24.45 -10.65 -21.22
C ASN A 319 23.35 -10.07 -22.12
N MET A 320 23.71 -9.11 -22.96
CA MET A 320 23.00 -8.85 -24.22
C MET A 320 23.65 -9.67 -25.33
#